data_AF-A0A380S294-F1
#
_entry.id   AF-A0A380S294-F1
#
_cell.length_a   1.000
_cell.length_b   1.000
_cell.length_c   1.000
_cell.angle_alpha   90.00
_cell.angle_beta   90.00
_cell.angle_gamma   90.00
#
_symmetry.space_group_name_H-M   'P 1'
#
loop_
_entity.id
_entity.type
_entity.pdbx_description
1 polymer ?
#
loop_
_entity_poly.entity_id
_entity_poly.type
_entity_poly.pdbx_seq_one_letter_code
_entity_poly.pdbx_strand_id
1 'polypeptide(L)'
;MRTPEEEKQAVIEWLEHPSELGKKPHAIEFTSQFTTEDGIECMIFKYKKSLVSPWLLAISSDSGIFSEQEKYDPATEKEDALKLVEFLKQYWKNKANEVREKEEKAKDGGRFVGFVLLKNAEWSAKKFEQTFKEDWGIELSDGGSEDDQTKVYAVSETGARTMLAVALMPAPVPDKEAEYAAQYNFMWKDAVAVTQTHTAHIIVTVFGADDPKEGGKLFVKTIASLCRDENTLGAYYNEVVYEPKFMYAVSDMIKQDMFPLLGLVWFGIVRSANGVSAYTCGLKNLGKDEIEVIDSKEVPSELHNFMMCIAGYVVDQDVILHDGETIGFTNEQRLKIVKSAGVNVAGESLKILY
;
A
#
# COMPACT_ATOMS: atom_id res chain seq x y z
N MET A 1 3.82 -12.39 -37.91
CA MET A 1 5.15 -12.02 -37.40
C MET A 1 5.62 -10.83 -38.18
N ARG A 2 6.16 -9.81 -37.51
CA ARG A 2 6.76 -8.66 -38.19
C ARG A 2 8.03 -9.13 -38.93
N THR A 3 8.38 -8.42 -40.00
CA THR A 3 9.61 -8.67 -40.74
C THR A 3 10.83 -8.26 -39.92
N PRO A 4 12.04 -8.79 -40.20
CA PRO A 4 13.26 -8.37 -39.51
C PRO A 4 13.53 -6.87 -39.54
N GLU A 5 13.10 -6.15 -40.60
CA GLU A 5 13.28 -4.70 -40.70
C GLU A 5 12.28 -3.93 -39.82
N GLU A 6 11.04 -4.42 -39.69
CA GLU A 6 10.05 -3.87 -38.77
C GLU A 6 10.48 -4.08 -37.30
N GLU A 7 10.99 -5.26 -36.96
CA GLU A 7 11.50 -5.54 -35.63
C GLU A 7 12.76 -4.73 -35.30
N LYS A 8 13.67 -4.58 -36.27
CA LYS A 8 14.83 -3.70 -36.12
C LYS A 8 14.42 -2.27 -35.75
N GLN A 9 13.36 -1.75 -36.37
CA GLN A 9 12.85 -0.42 -36.05
C GLN A 9 12.28 -0.36 -34.63
N ALA A 10 11.56 -1.39 -34.19
CA ALA A 10 11.07 -1.49 -32.81
C ALA A 10 12.23 -1.55 -31.79
N VAL A 11 13.31 -2.27 -32.10
CA VAL A 11 14.51 -2.32 -31.25
C VAL A 11 15.22 -0.97 -31.18
N ILE A 12 15.26 -0.22 -32.29
CA ILE A 12 15.78 1.16 -32.30
C ILE A 12 14.96 2.06 -31.38
N GLU A 13 13.63 2.02 -31.50
CA GLU A 13 12.72 2.83 -30.69
C GLU A 13 12.84 2.50 -29.20
N TRP A 14 12.95 1.21 -28.87
CA TRP A 14 13.20 0.77 -27.50
C TRP A 14 14.54 1.30 -26.96
N LEU A 15 15.63 1.18 -27.73
CA LEU A 15 16.95 1.72 -27.35
C LEU A 15 16.94 3.24 -27.18
N GLU A 16 16.15 3.97 -27.98
CA GLU A 16 16.01 5.43 -27.89
C GLU A 16 15.39 5.90 -26.57
N HIS A 17 14.69 5.03 -25.85
CA HIS A 17 14.08 5.36 -24.57
C HIS A 17 15.15 5.83 -23.55
N PRO A 18 14.89 6.89 -22.75
CA PRO A 18 15.85 7.44 -21.78
C PRO A 18 16.39 6.43 -20.76
N SER A 19 15.59 5.41 -20.42
CA SER A 19 16.00 4.34 -19.49
C SER A 19 16.94 3.31 -20.10
N GLU A 20 17.13 3.31 -21.42
CA GLU A 20 17.93 2.31 -22.15
C GLU A 20 19.25 2.91 -22.66
N LEU A 21 19.33 3.29 -23.93
CA LEU A 21 20.47 4.04 -24.48
C LEU A 21 20.20 5.55 -24.48
N GLY A 22 18.93 5.97 -24.43
CA GLY A 22 18.49 7.37 -24.43
C GLY A 22 18.71 8.11 -25.75
N LYS A 23 19.08 7.39 -26.81
CA LYS A 23 19.32 7.91 -28.16
C LYS A 23 19.39 6.77 -29.18
N LYS A 24 19.33 7.14 -30.46
CA LYS A 24 19.47 6.20 -31.56
C LYS A 24 20.82 5.48 -31.52
N PRO A 25 20.87 4.14 -31.68
CA PRO A 25 22.14 3.44 -31.82
C PRO A 25 22.88 3.93 -33.07
N HIS A 26 24.22 3.96 -33.00
CA HIS A 26 25.06 4.35 -34.12
C HIS A 26 24.95 3.37 -35.31
N ALA A 27 24.81 2.08 -35.02
CA ALA A 27 24.57 1.03 -36.00
C ALA A 27 23.75 -0.10 -35.34
N ILE A 28 22.93 -0.79 -36.11
CA ILE A 28 22.18 -1.98 -35.69
C ILE A 28 21.96 -2.91 -36.88
N GLU A 29 22.16 -4.20 -36.66
CA GLU A 29 22.07 -5.25 -37.67
C GLU A 29 21.32 -6.44 -37.10
N PHE A 30 20.36 -6.97 -37.88
CA PHE A 30 19.80 -8.30 -37.66
C PHE A 30 20.87 -9.35 -37.95
N THR A 31 20.99 -10.36 -37.09
CA THR A 31 21.99 -11.43 -37.26
C THR A 31 21.32 -12.75 -37.61
N SER A 32 20.44 -13.24 -36.74
CA SER A 32 19.76 -14.51 -36.90
C SER A 32 18.44 -14.53 -36.12
N GLN A 33 17.66 -15.59 -36.32
CA GLN A 33 16.44 -15.85 -35.56
C GLN A 33 16.39 -17.32 -35.15
N PHE A 34 15.67 -17.59 -34.07
CA PHE A 34 15.39 -18.95 -33.60
C PHE A 34 14.03 -19.00 -32.90
N THR A 35 13.56 -20.22 -32.67
CA THR A 35 12.37 -20.50 -31.87
C THR A 35 12.81 -21.33 -30.67
N THR A 36 12.39 -20.95 -29.47
CA THR A 36 12.64 -21.74 -28.25
C THR A 36 11.86 -23.06 -28.27
N GLU A 37 12.20 -23.98 -27.36
CA GLU A 37 11.49 -25.27 -27.25
C GLU A 37 9.99 -25.10 -26.93
N ASP A 38 9.63 -24.03 -26.22
CA ASP A 38 8.26 -23.65 -25.89
C ASP A 38 7.58 -22.73 -26.93
N GLY A 39 8.21 -22.53 -28.09
CA GLY A 39 7.59 -21.89 -29.24
C GLY A 39 7.69 -20.36 -29.29
N ILE A 40 8.53 -19.74 -28.46
CA ILE A 40 8.75 -18.29 -28.49
C ILE A 40 9.69 -17.96 -29.63
N GLU A 41 9.23 -17.06 -30.50
CA GLU A 41 10.00 -16.58 -31.62
C GLU A 41 10.94 -15.46 -31.16
N CYS A 42 12.22 -15.54 -31.53
CA CYS A 42 13.24 -14.57 -31.13
C CYS A 42 14.12 -14.18 -32.32
N MET A 43 14.24 -12.88 -32.56
CA MET A 43 15.17 -12.25 -33.48
C MET A 43 16.35 -11.65 -32.72
N ILE A 44 17.55 -11.92 -33.20
CA ILE A 44 18.80 -11.44 -32.62
C ILE A 44 19.29 -10.24 -33.41
N PHE A 45 19.65 -9.19 -32.67
CA PHE A 45 20.25 -7.99 -33.21
C PHE A 45 21.59 -7.74 -32.52
N LYS A 46 22.51 -7.14 -33.25
CA LYS A 46 23.70 -6.51 -32.67
C LYS A 46 23.65 -5.01 -32.93
N TYR A 47 24.06 -4.20 -31.97
CA TYR A 47 24.08 -2.74 -32.12
C TYR A 47 25.33 -2.09 -31.54
N LYS A 48 25.58 -0.84 -31.93
CA LYS A 48 26.66 0.02 -31.41
C LYS A 48 26.10 1.28 -30.79
N LYS A 49 26.64 1.66 -29.62
CA LYS A 49 26.34 2.93 -28.95
C LYS A 49 27.02 4.12 -29.63
N SER A 50 28.19 3.91 -30.22
CA SER A 50 29.00 4.91 -30.93
C SER A 50 29.91 4.24 -31.96
N LEU A 51 30.63 5.02 -32.78
CA LEU A 51 31.54 4.50 -33.80
C LEU A 51 32.60 3.52 -33.23
N VAL A 52 33.08 3.80 -32.02
CA VAL A 52 34.17 3.05 -31.35
C VAL A 52 33.67 2.02 -30.33
N SER A 53 32.37 1.95 -30.04
CA SER A 53 31.84 0.97 -29.08
C SER A 53 31.91 -0.45 -29.66
N PRO A 54 32.06 -1.49 -28.81
CA PRO A 54 31.87 -2.86 -29.27
C PRO A 54 30.44 -3.07 -29.79
N TRP A 55 30.26 -4.14 -30.57
CA TRP A 55 28.92 -4.64 -30.86
C TRP A 55 28.32 -5.23 -29.58
N LEU A 56 27.07 -4.89 -29.30
CA LEU A 56 26.32 -5.34 -28.14
C LEU A 56 25.11 -6.15 -28.60
N LEU A 57 24.71 -7.14 -27.79
CA LEU A 57 23.58 -8.02 -28.08
C LEU A 57 22.25 -7.33 -27.71
N ALA A 58 21.24 -7.47 -28.57
CA ALA A 58 19.85 -7.17 -28.26
C ALA A 58 18.95 -8.26 -28.86
N ILE A 59 17.79 -8.49 -28.26
CA ILE A 59 16.77 -9.41 -28.76
C ILE A 59 15.45 -8.68 -28.99
N SER A 60 14.68 -9.16 -29.97
CA SER A 60 13.23 -8.93 -30.04
C SER A 60 12.54 -10.29 -30.05
N SER A 61 11.63 -10.52 -29.12
CA SER A 61 10.89 -11.76 -29.00
C SER A 61 9.43 -11.52 -28.70
N ASP A 62 8.59 -12.55 -28.77
CA ASP A 62 7.20 -12.46 -28.30
C ASP A 62 7.10 -12.16 -26.79
N SER A 63 8.19 -12.37 -26.03
CA SER A 63 8.31 -11.97 -24.62
C SER A 63 8.79 -10.52 -24.44
N GLY A 64 9.10 -9.79 -25.52
CA GLY A 64 9.54 -8.39 -25.50
C GLY A 64 10.92 -8.16 -26.13
N ILE A 65 11.30 -6.88 -26.16
CA ILE A 65 12.59 -6.38 -26.63
C ILE A 65 13.48 -6.11 -25.41
N PHE A 66 14.73 -6.57 -25.44
CA PHE A 66 15.65 -6.42 -24.32
C PHE A 66 17.13 -6.47 -24.72
N SER A 67 17.96 -5.83 -23.90
CA SER A 67 19.42 -5.86 -23.98
C SER A 67 20.03 -5.58 -22.60
N GLU A 68 20.88 -6.47 -22.11
CA GLU A 68 21.74 -6.20 -20.95
C GLU A 68 22.97 -5.36 -21.32
N GLN A 69 23.08 -4.95 -22.60
CA GLN A 69 24.20 -4.21 -23.15
C GLN A 69 25.53 -4.96 -23.03
N GLU A 70 25.46 -6.28 -22.96
CA GLU A 70 26.60 -7.19 -23.04
C GLU A 70 27.18 -7.25 -24.45
N LYS A 71 28.46 -7.62 -24.56
CA LYS A 71 29.14 -7.72 -25.84
C LYS A 71 28.53 -8.84 -26.68
N TYR A 72 28.26 -8.57 -27.94
CA TYR A 72 27.84 -9.57 -28.91
C TYR A 72 29.02 -10.46 -29.32
N ASP A 73 28.83 -11.78 -29.23
CA ASP A 73 29.74 -12.80 -29.75
C ASP A 73 28.98 -13.72 -30.73
N PRO A 74 29.41 -13.82 -32.01
CA PRO A 74 28.76 -14.69 -32.99
C PRO A 74 28.85 -16.19 -32.64
N ALA A 75 29.82 -16.62 -31.83
CA ALA A 75 29.96 -18.03 -31.45
C ALA A 75 28.90 -18.47 -30.44
N THR A 76 28.39 -17.55 -29.61
CA THR A 76 27.43 -17.82 -28.53
C THR A 76 26.10 -17.09 -28.71
N GLU A 77 25.88 -16.40 -29.83
CA GLU A 77 24.74 -15.48 -30.01
C GLU A 77 23.38 -16.09 -29.65
N LYS A 78 23.14 -17.36 -30.01
CA LYS A 78 21.88 -18.05 -29.71
C LYS A 78 21.76 -18.43 -28.25
N GLU A 79 22.85 -18.86 -27.62
CA GLU A 79 22.87 -19.21 -26.20
C GLU A 79 22.63 -17.96 -25.34
N ASP A 80 23.30 -16.85 -25.67
CA ASP A 80 23.17 -15.60 -24.93
C ASP A 80 21.79 -14.96 -25.16
N ALA A 81 21.28 -14.99 -26.40
CA ALA A 81 19.91 -14.57 -26.67
C ALA A 81 18.88 -15.44 -25.92
N LEU A 82 19.09 -16.75 -25.81
CA LEU A 82 18.21 -17.64 -25.04
C LEU A 82 18.20 -17.26 -23.54
N LYS A 83 19.35 -16.90 -22.95
CA LYS A 83 19.40 -16.41 -21.56
C LYS A 83 18.55 -15.14 -21.38
N LEU A 84 18.61 -14.21 -22.33
CA LEU A 84 17.78 -12.98 -22.31
C LEU A 84 16.28 -13.30 -22.46
N VAL A 85 15.91 -14.26 -23.31
CA VAL A 85 14.52 -14.72 -23.42
C VAL A 85 14.05 -15.37 -22.12
N GLU A 86 14.85 -16.24 -21.50
CA GLU A 86 14.51 -16.87 -20.21
C GLU A 86 14.40 -15.84 -19.08
N PHE A 87 15.26 -14.82 -19.09
CA PHE A 87 15.13 -13.69 -18.18
C PHE A 87 13.79 -12.97 -18.34
N LEU A 88 13.39 -12.63 -19.58
CA LEU A 88 12.09 -12.00 -19.85
C LEU A 88 10.92 -12.90 -19.43
N LYS A 89 10.99 -14.20 -19.71
CA LYS A 89 9.97 -15.18 -19.28
C LYS A 89 9.81 -15.18 -17.77
N GLN A 90 10.92 -15.25 -17.04
CA GLN A 90 10.91 -15.24 -15.58
C GLN A 90 10.41 -13.89 -15.04
N TYR A 91 10.80 -12.77 -15.66
CA TYR A 91 10.32 -11.43 -15.32
C TYR A 91 8.79 -11.33 -15.44
N TRP A 92 8.22 -11.75 -16.59
CA TRP A 92 6.77 -11.71 -16.80
C TRP A 92 6.01 -12.67 -15.89
N LYS A 93 6.57 -13.85 -15.62
CA LYS A 93 6.01 -14.80 -14.65
C LYS A 93 5.95 -14.18 -13.25
N ASN A 94 7.04 -13.53 -12.81
CA ASN A 94 7.08 -12.83 -11.53
C ASN A 94 6.09 -11.67 -11.49
N LYS A 95 6.01 -10.85 -12.55
CA LYS A 95 5.04 -9.76 -12.64
C LYS A 95 3.59 -10.24 -12.61
N ALA A 96 3.28 -11.32 -13.32
CA ALA A 96 1.95 -11.91 -13.31
C ALA A 96 1.59 -12.49 -11.93
N ASN A 97 2.55 -13.12 -11.24
CA ASN A 97 2.35 -13.60 -9.86
C ASN A 97 2.14 -12.44 -8.88
N GLU A 98 2.94 -11.37 -8.99
CA GLU A 98 2.80 -10.16 -8.16
C GLU A 98 1.41 -9.53 -8.31
N VAL A 99 0.91 -9.42 -9.55
CA VAL A 99 -0.46 -8.91 -9.81
C VAL A 99 -1.51 -9.81 -9.17
N ARG A 100 -1.40 -11.14 -9.32
CA ARG A 100 -2.34 -12.09 -8.70
C ARG A 100 -2.33 -12.00 -7.19
N GLU A 101 -1.15 -11.90 -6.58
CA GLU A 101 -1.03 -11.76 -5.13
C GLU A 101 -1.61 -10.43 -4.64
N LYS A 102 -1.39 -9.32 -5.37
CA LYS A 102 -2.03 -8.04 -5.08
C LYS A 102 -3.56 -8.14 -5.15
N GLU A 103 -4.10 -8.79 -6.18
CA GLU A 103 -5.54 -9.04 -6.31
C GLU A 103 -6.09 -9.92 -5.18
N GLU A 104 -5.34 -10.94 -4.75
CA GLU A 104 -5.73 -11.78 -3.61
C GLU A 104 -5.73 -11.00 -2.30
N LYS A 105 -4.67 -10.25 -2.01
CA LYS A 105 -4.60 -9.41 -0.80
C LYS A 105 -5.61 -8.27 -0.81
N ALA A 106 -5.95 -7.75 -1.98
CA ALA A 106 -7.00 -6.74 -2.13
C ALA A 106 -8.40 -7.26 -1.80
N LYS A 107 -8.66 -8.59 -1.86
CA LYS A 107 -9.93 -9.18 -1.42
C LYS A 107 -10.13 -9.06 0.09
N ASP A 108 -9.04 -9.14 0.85
CA ASP A 108 -9.04 -9.00 2.31
C ASP A 108 -8.82 -7.53 2.75
N GLY A 109 -8.29 -6.70 1.85
CA GLY A 109 -8.14 -5.25 2.01
C GLY A 109 -9.35 -4.44 1.49
N GLY A 110 -9.21 -3.10 1.48
CA GLY A 110 -10.20 -2.19 0.88
C GLY A 110 -11.49 -2.01 1.67
N ARG A 111 -11.62 -2.66 2.84
CA ARG A 111 -12.68 -2.44 3.81
C ARG A 111 -12.12 -1.80 5.06
N PHE A 112 -12.68 -0.66 5.45
CA PHE A 112 -12.31 0.08 6.66
C PHE A 112 -13.52 0.19 7.55
N VAL A 113 -13.35 -0.11 8.84
CA VAL A 113 -14.41 -0.03 9.85
C VAL A 113 -13.85 0.64 11.09
N GLY A 114 -14.62 1.56 11.66
CA GLY A 114 -14.30 2.20 12.92
C GLY A 114 -15.53 2.77 13.61
N PHE A 115 -15.32 3.23 14.84
CA PHE A 115 -16.36 3.74 15.70
C PHE A 115 -15.98 5.14 16.17
N VAL A 116 -16.86 6.12 15.99
CA VAL A 116 -16.72 7.43 16.63
C VAL A 116 -17.51 7.42 17.93
N LEU A 117 -16.81 7.58 19.05
CA LEU A 117 -17.39 7.47 20.39
C LEU A 117 -18.03 8.80 20.78
N LEU A 118 -19.25 8.77 21.32
CA LEU A 118 -20.05 9.96 21.61
C LEU A 118 -20.40 10.09 23.09
N LYS A 119 -20.54 11.33 23.58
CA LYS A 119 -21.02 11.62 24.95
C LYS A 119 -22.47 11.21 25.12
N ASN A 120 -23.31 11.45 24.12
CA ASN A 120 -24.73 11.11 24.08
C ASN A 120 -25.15 10.68 22.67
N ALA A 121 -26.35 10.10 22.53
CA ALA A 121 -26.88 9.60 21.26
C ALA A 121 -27.44 10.70 20.33
N GLU A 122 -26.78 11.87 20.27
CA GLU A 122 -27.16 12.98 19.40
C GLU A 122 -26.21 13.07 18.21
N TRP A 123 -26.75 12.95 17.01
CA TRP A 123 -26.02 13.09 15.76
C TRP A 123 -26.94 13.67 14.68
N SER A 124 -26.36 14.37 13.70
CA SER A 124 -27.09 14.89 12.55
C SER A 124 -26.33 14.63 11.27
N ALA A 125 -26.91 13.77 10.42
CA ALA A 125 -26.39 13.49 9.08
C ALA A 125 -26.14 14.77 8.27
N LYS A 126 -27.10 15.71 8.28
CA LYS A 126 -26.98 16.99 7.54
C LYS A 126 -25.81 17.85 8.01
N LYS A 127 -25.57 17.92 9.32
CA LYS A 127 -24.40 18.64 9.86
C LYS A 127 -23.11 17.96 9.41
N PHE A 128 -23.05 16.63 9.50
CA PHE A 128 -21.91 15.86 9.02
C PHE A 128 -21.64 16.08 7.52
N GLU A 129 -22.66 15.98 6.67
CA GLU A 129 -22.56 16.22 5.23
C GLU A 129 -22.05 17.63 4.91
N GLN A 130 -22.57 18.64 5.63
CA GLN A 130 -22.10 20.01 5.49
C GLN A 130 -20.63 20.15 5.89
N THR A 131 -20.24 19.65 7.08
CA THR A 131 -18.85 19.70 7.55
C THR A 131 -17.92 18.94 6.60
N PHE A 132 -18.33 17.78 6.10
CA PHE A 132 -17.54 16.98 5.16
C PHE A 132 -17.32 17.72 3.84
N LYS A 133 -18.36 18.37 3.31
CA LYS A 133 -18.24 19.22 2.11
C LYS A 133 -17.32 20.42 2.36
N GLU A 134 -17.45 21.08 3.51
CA GLU A 134 -16.60 22.23 3.87
C GLU A 134 -15.13 21.83 4.03
N ASP A 135 -14.85 20.67 4.64
CA ASP A 135 -13.49 20.19 4.85
C ASP A 135 -12.82 19.70 3.56
N TRP A 136 -13.57 19.04 2.67
CA TRP A 136 -13.00 18.24 1.59
C TRP A 136 -13.47 18.61 0.19
N GLY A 137 -14.50 19.45 0.07
CA GLY A 137 -15.11 19.80 -1.23
C GLY A 137 -15.89 18.66 -1.88
N ILE A 138 -16.19 17.59 -1.14
CA ILE A 138 -16.91 16.40 -1.63
C ILE A 138 -18.36 16.47 -1.19
N GLU A 139 -19.29 16.34 -2.14
CA GLU A 139 -20.72 16.27 -1.84
C GLU A 139 -21.13 14.82 -1.57
N LEU A 140 -21.62 14.56 -0.36
CA LEU A 140 -22.20 13.26 -0.01
C LEU A 140 -23.67 13.25 -0.38
N SER A 141 -24.10 12.23 -1.15
CA SER A 141 -25.49 12.01 -1.54
C SER A 141 -25.89 10.58 -1.24
N ASP A 142 -27.00 10.41 -0.50
CA ASP A 142 -27.54 9.12 -0.05
C ASP A 142 -28.70 8.63 -0.94
N GLY A 143 -28.91 9.25 -2.10
CA GLY A 143 -30.03 8.94 -2.98
C GLY A 143 -31.41 9.34 -2.45
N GLY A 144 -31.48 10.18 -1.41
CA GLY A 144 -32.73 10.68 -0.84
C GLY A 144 -33.30 9.79 0.28
N SER A 145 -32.43 9.17 1.09
CA SER A 145 -32.87 8.35 2.22
C SER A 145 -33.56 9.21 3.29
N GLU A 146 -34.72 8.77 3.78
CA GLU A 146 -35.44 9.39 4.90
C GLU A 146 -34.88 8.98 6.28
N ASP A 147 -33.98 7.99 6.34
CA ASP A 147 -33.35 7.57 7.59
C ASP A 147 -32.21 8.54 7.94
N ASP A 148 -32.35 9.25 9.05
CA ASP A 148 -31.36 10.19 9.58
C ASP A 148 -30.37 9.54 10.55
N GLN A 149 -30.56 8.27 10.92
CA GLN A 149 -29.71 7.49 11.81
C GLN A 149 -28.73 6.60 11.07
N THR A 150 -29.12 6.11 9.88
CA THR A 150 -28.26 5.32 9.00
C THR A 150 -28.20 5.95 7.62
N LYS A 151 -26.98 6.29 7.20
CA LYS A 151 -26.71 6.87 5.88
C LYS A 151 -25.73 6.00 5.12
N VAL A 152 -25.98 5.86 3.82
CA VAL A 152 -25.08 5.17 2.89
C VAL A 152 -24.91 6.05 1.66
N TYR A 153 -23.68 6.45 1.41
CA TYR A 153 -23.29 7.38 0.35
C TYR A 153 -22.49 6.63 -0.70
N ALA A 154 -22.82 6.84 -1.97
CA ALA A 154 -21.93 6.50 -3.08
C ALA A 154 -20.94 7.65 -3.28
N VAL A 155 -19.63 7.36 -3.23
CA VAL A 155 -18.58 8.39 -3.27
C VAL A 155 -17.71 8.19 -4.50
N SER A 156 -18.25 8.56 -5.65
CA SER A 156 -17.67 8.25 -6.96
C SER A 156 -16.28 8.84 -7.22
N GLU A 157 -15.93 9.93 -6.54
CA GLU A 157 -14.63 10.58 -6.54
C GLU A 157 -13.52 9.67 -6.00
N THR A 158 -13.89 8.62 -5.25
CA THR A 158 -12.98 7.66 -4.62
C THR A 158 -13.10 6.24 -5.21
N GLY A 159 -13.84 6.11 -6.32
CA GLY A 159 -14.08 4.84 -7.02
C GLY A 159 -15.55 4.64 -7.36
N ALA A 160 -15.83 4.04 -8.52
CA ALA A 160 -17.19 3.91 -9.05
C ALA A 160 -18.12 3.04 -8.16
N ARG A 161 -17.54 2.18 -7.32
CA ARG A 161 -18.25 1.27 -6.43
C ARG A 161 -18.02 1.58 -4.95
N THR A 162 -17.29 2.66 -4.66
CA THR A 162 -16.94 3.02 -3.28
C THR A 162 -18.17 3.53 -2.55
N MET A 163 -18.43 2.90 -1.41
CA MET A 163 -19.55 3.21 -0.53
C MET A 163 -19.04 3.61 0.84
N LEU A 164 -19.63 4.66 1.41
CA LEU A 164 -19.45 5.09 2.78
C LEU A 164 -20.76 4.88 3.54
N ALA A 165 -20.76 4.06 4.58
CA ALA A 165 -21.87 3.89 5.50
C ALA A 165 -21.55 4.52 6.86
N VAL A 166 -22.52 5.27 7.40
CA VAL A 166 -22.45 5.92 8.71
C VAL A 166 -23.74 5.61 9.46
N ALA A 167 -23.64 5.01 10.64
CA ALA A 167 -24.81 4.57 11.42
C ALA A 167 -24.67 4.94 12.90
N LEU A 168 -25.64 5.66 13.46
CA LEU A 168 -25.72 5.95 14.89
C LEU A 168 -26.22 4.73 15.65
N MET A 169 -25.46 4.34 16.67
CA MET A 169 -25.84 3.34 17.66
C MET A 169 -26.06 4.07 18.99
N PRO A 170 -27.30 4.12 19.51
CA PRO A 170 -27.64 4.78 20.78
C PRO A 170 -27.24 3.92 22.00
N ALA A 171 -26.04 3.35 21.96
CA ALA A 171 -25.46 2.50 22.98
C ALA A 171 -23.92 2.61 22.94
N PRO A 172 -23.22 2.41 24.07
CA PRO A 172 -21.77 2.31 24.06
C PRO A 172 -21.31 1.12 23.20
N VAL A 173 -20.04 1.12 22.83
CA VAL A 173 -19.41 -0.02 22.16
C VAL A 173 -19.51 -1.24 23.10
N PRO A 174 -19.95 -2.42 22.61
CA PRO A 174 -20.14 -3.61 23.45
C PRO A 174 -18.87 -4.11 24.14
N ASP A 175 -19.05 -4.99 25.14
CA ASP A 175 -17.99 -5.80 25.76
C ASP A 175 -16.78 -5.03 26.35
N LYS A 176 -16.90 -3.72 26.49
CA LYS A 176 -15.83 -2.80 26.92
C LYS A 176 -14.59 -2.86 26.02
N GLU A 177 -14.75 -3.23 24.75
CA GLU A 177 -13.60 -3.40 23.84
C GLU A 177 -12.87 -2.07 23.60
N ALA A 178 -13.61 -0.96 23.48
CA ALA A 178 -13.03 0.36 23.26
C ALA A 178 -12.23 0.81 24.49
N GLU A 179 -12.74 0.58 25.71
CA GLU A 179 -12.05 0.90 26.96
C GLU A 179 -10.79 0.08 27.15
N TYR A 180 -10.81 -1.18 26.72
CA TYR A 180 -9.62 -2.04 26.72
C TYR A 180 -8.59 -1.51 25.72
N ALA A 181 -9.01 -1.25 24.48
CA ALA A 181 -8.18 -0.73 23.40
C ALA A 181 -7.57 0.65 23.71
N ALA A 182 -8.29 1.49 24.47
CA ALA A 182 -7.81 2.81 24.88
C ALA A 182 -6.51 2.76 25.72
N GLN A 183 -6.22 1.62 26.38
CA GLN A 183 -5.00 1.44 27.16
C GLN A 183 -3.73 1.42 26.29
N TYR A 184 -3.87 1.07 25.01
CA TYR A 184 -2.74 0.96 24.11
C TYR A 184 -2.24 2.31 23.58
N ASN A 185 -3.05 3.37 23.66
CA ASN A 185 -2.64 4.69 23.18
C ASN A 185 -1.72 5.40 24.19
N PHE A 186 -0.42 5.15 24.07
CA PHE A 186 0.60 5.80 24.91
C PHE A 186 0.73 7.32 24.69
N MET A 187 0.13 7.87 23.63
CA MET A 187 0.16 9.31 23.33
C MET A 187 -0.97 10.08 24.02
N TRP A 188 -2.03 9.39 24.45
CA TRP A 188 -3.22 10.01 25.02
C TRP A 188 -3.49 9.50 26.44
N LYS A 189 -2.89 10.18 27.43
CA LYS A 189 -2.95 9.80 28.85
C LYS A 189 -4.37 9.63 29.41
N ASP A 190 -5.35 10.36 28.86
CA ASP A 190 -6.73 10.38 29.34
C ASP A 190 -7.63 9.42 28.54
N ALA A 191 -7.09 8.68 27.57
CA ALA A 191 -7.85 7.85 26.63
C ALA A 191 -8.83 6.91 27.33
N VAL A 192 -8.36 6.16 28.34
CA VAL A 192 -9.22 5.21 29.08
C VAL A 192 -10.34 5.92 29.82
N ALA A 193 -10.02 6.98 30.56
CA ALA A 193 -10.98 7.71 31.38
C ALA A 193 -12.04 8.40 30.50
N VAL A 194 -11.63 8.99 29.38
CA VAL A 194 -12.54 9.62 28.41
C VAL A 194 -13.40 8.57 27.73
N THR A 195 -12.79 7.47 27.25
CA THR A 195 -13.50 6.38 26.58
C THR A 195 -14.59 5.81 27.47
N GLN A 196 -14.34 5.57 28.76
CA GLN A 196 -15.35 5.04 29.70
C GLN A 196 -16.62 5.90 29.85
N THR A 197 -16.60 7.16 29.42
CA THR A 197 -17.77 8.05 29.51
C THR A 197 -18.69 8.02 28.28
N HIS A 198 -18.29 7.33 27.21
CA HIS A 198 -19.12 7.25 26.01
C HIS A 198 -20.41 6.47 26.28
N THR A 199 -21.52 6.93 25.71
CA THR A 199 -22.84 6.29 25.89
C THR A 199 -23.49 5.92 24.56
N ALA A 200 -22.91 6.36 23.46
CA ALA A 200 -23.32 6.08 22.09
C ALA A 200 -22.08 6.01 21.19
N HIS A 201 -22.23 5.48 19.99
CA HIS A 201 -21.19 5.53 18.97
C HIS A 201 -21.75 5.59 17.56
N ILE A 202 -20.97 6.09 16.61
CA ILE A 202 -21.26 6.03 15.19
C ILE A 202 -20.37 4.97 14.55
N ILE A 203 -20.97 4.00 13.88
CA ILE A 203 -20.25 3.04 13.05
C ILE A 203 -19.94 3.71 11.71
N VAL A 204 -18.67 3.72 11.32
CA VAL A 204 -18.21 4.21 10.03
C VAL A 204 -17.63 3.04 9.25
N THR A 205 -18.13 2.79 8.04
CA THR A 205 -17.64 1.74 7.16
C THR A 205 -17.38 2.30 5.77
N VAL A 206 -16.18 2.09 5.24
CA VAL A 206 -15.86 2.31 3.81
C VAL A 206 -15.58 0.97 3.17
N PHE A 207 -16.18 0.71 2.00
CA PHE A 207 -16.04 -0.55 1.28
C PHE A 207 -16.27 -0.36 -0.23
N GLY A 208 -15.84 -1.34 -1.02
CA GLY A 208 -16.04 -1.35 -2.47
C GLY A 208 -15.10 -0.43 -3.25
N ALA A 209 -14.06 0.10 -2.60
CA ALA A 209 -13.00 0.84 -3.29
C ALA A 209 -12.13 -0.11 -4.11
N ASP A 210 -11.87 0.25 -5.37
CA ASP A 210 -10.97 -0.52 -6.26
C ASP A 210 -9.51 -0.40 -5.79
N ASP A 211 -9.13 0.76 -5.23
CA ASP A 211 -7.85 0.99 -4.58
C ASP A 211 -8.06 1.18 -3.06
N PRO A 212 -7.50 0.29 -2.21
CA PRO A 212 -7.54 0.44 -0.76
C PRO A 212 -7.01 1.79 -0.24
N LYS A 213 -6.06 2.43 -0.94
CA LYS A 213 -5.53 3.75 -0.53
C LYS A 213 -6.58 4.84 -0.67
N GLU A 214 -7.40 4.81 -1.71
CA GLU A 214 -8.50 5.76 -1.88
C GLU A 214 -9.61 5.54 -0.84
N GLY A 215 -9.98 4.28 -0.61
CA GLY A 215 -10.92 3.91 0.45
C GLY A 215 -10.44 4.33 1.85
N GLY A 216 -9.15 4.15 2.14
CA GLY A 216 -8.53 4.56 3.39
C GLY A 216 -8.53 6.09 3.56
N LYS A 217 -8.19 6.84 2.51
CA LYS A 217 -8.28 8.31 2.53
C LYS A 217 -9.71 8.78 2.83
N LEU A 218 -10.71 8.18 2.19
CA LEU A 218 -12.13 8.47 2.47
C LEU A 218 -12.47 8.19 3.94
N PHE A 219 -12.07 7.02 4.45
CA PHE A 219 -12.32 6.62 5.83
C PHE A 219 -11.74 7.65 6.82
N VAL A 220 -10.48 8.05 6.65
CA VAL A 220 -9.85 9.04 7.54
C VAL A 220 -10.51 10.41 7.43
N LYS A 221 -10.85 10.86 6.21
CA LYS A 221 -11.61 12.11 6.01
C LYS A 221 -12.91 12.09 6.81
N THR A 222 -13.64 10.97 6.75
CA THR A 222 -14.91 10.80 7.47
C THR A 222 -14.71 10.83 8.98
N ILE A 223 -13.77 10.05 9.51
CA ILE A 223 -13.47 10.05 10.96
C ILE A 223 -13.05 11.45 11.42
N ALA A 224 -12.17 12.12 10.68
CA ALA A 224 -11.70 13.46 11.02
C ALA A 224 -12.85 14.50 11.05
N SER A 225 -13.77 14.46 10.08
CA SER A 225 -14.93 15.36 10.08
C SER A 225 -15.89 15.05 11.23
N LEU A 226 -16.14 13.79 11.56
CA LEU A 226 -16.95 13.41 12.73
C LEU A 226 -16.28 13.80 14.07
N CYS A 227 -14.94 13.76 14.13
CA CYS A 227 -14.19 14.22 15.30
C CYS A 227 -14.32 15.71 15.59
N ARG A 228 -14.76 16.54 14.62
CA ARG A 228 -15.00 17.98 14.82
C ARG A 228 -16.27 18.29 15.59
N ASP A 229 -17.20 17.34 15.71
CA ASP A 229 -18.41 17.51 16.50
C ASP A 229 -18.06 17.53 18.00
N GLU A 230 -18.64 18.47 18.75
CA GLU A 230 -18.38 18.61 20.19
C GLU A 230 -18.89 17.43 21.02
N ASN A 231 -19.80 16.62 20.47
CA ASN A 231 -20.29 15.39 21.08
C ASN A 231 -19.26 14.24 20.97
N THR A 232 -18.26 14.35 20.09
CA THR A 232 -17.26 13.30 19.89
C THR A 232 -16.23 13.27 21.02
N LEU A 233 -16.00 12.07 21.56
CA LEU A 233 -15.00 11.79 22.60
C LEU A 233 -13.70 11.24 22.03
N GLY A 234 -13.77 10.42 20.97
CA GLY A 234 -12.62 9.75 20.37
C GLY A 234 -13.04 8.86 19.20
N ALA A 235 -12.06 8.28 18.51
CA ALA A 235 -12.30 7.33 17.43
C ALA A 235 -11.62 5.99 17.73
N TYR A 236 -12.39 4.90 17.74
CA TYR A 236 -11.93 3.55 18.01
C TYR A 236 -11.86 2.74 16.71
N TYR A 237 -10.65 2.33 16.32
CA TYR A 237 -10.38 1.41 15.21
C TYR A 237 -8.92 0.94 15.29
N ASN A 238 -8.58 -0.14 14.58
CA ASN A 238 -7.25 -0.76 14.62
C ASN A 238 -6.75 -1.06 16.04
N GLU A 239 -7.68 -1.55 16.88
CA GLU A 239 -7.43 -1.93 18.28
C GLU A 239 -6.88 -0.79 19.17
N VAL A 240 -7.17 0.48 18.82
CA VAL A 240 -6.76 1.63 19.63
C VAL A 240 -7.83 2.74 19.57
N VAL A 241 -7.87 3.59 20.60
CA VAL A 241 -8.72 4.79 20.60
C VAL A 241 -7.88 6.05 20.39
N TYR A 242 -8.18 6.79 19.33
CA TYR A 242 -7.52 8.05 18.95
C TYR A 242 -8.20 9.26 19.60
N GLU A 243 -7.38 10.24 20.01
CA GLU A 243 -7.86 11.55 20.45
C GLU A 243 -8.43 12.32 19.24
N PRO A 244 -9.58 13.01 19.35
CA PRO A 244 -10.13 13.81 18.24
C PRO A 244 -9.14 14.82 17.66
N LYS A 245 -8.30 15.43 18.52
CA LYS A 245 -7.26 16.38 18.08
C LYS A 245 -6.17 15.76 17.23
N PHE A 246 -5.84 14.49 17.47
CA PHE A 246 -4.92 13.75 16.61
C PHE A 246 -5.50 13.63 15.19
N MET A 247 -6.80 13.38 15.07
CA MET A 247 -7.47 13.33 13.76
C MET A 247 -7.48 14.68 13.03
N TYR A 248 -7.44 15.81 13.74
CA TYR A 248 -7.26 17.12 13.11
C TYR A 248 -5.88 17.26 12.48
N ALA A 249 -4.83 16.82 13.17
CA ALA A 249 -3.47 16.85 12.62
C ALA A 249 -3.35 15.95 11.39
N VAL A 250 -3.97 14.76 11.42
CA VAL A 250 -4.05 13.87 10.25
C VAL A 250 -4.85 14.54 9.11
N SER A 251 -5.95 15.25 9.43
CA SER A 251 -6.71 16.02 8.45
C SER A 251 -5.86 17.09 7.76
N ASP A 252 -4.99 17.78 8.49
CA ASP A 252 -4.11 18.81 7.92
C ASP A 252 -3.06 18.19 6.99
N MET A 253 -2.59 16.97 7.27
CA MET A 253 -1.71 16.22 6.37
C MET A 253 -2.39 15.90 5.04
N ILE A 254 -3.65 15.44 5.07
CA ILE A 254 -4.43 15.15 3.85
C ILE A 254 -4.62 16.43 3.02
N LYS A 255 -4.89 17.57 3.67
CA LYS A 255 -5.03 18.87 2.98
C LYS A 255 -3.73 19.35 2.32
N GLN A 256 -2.58 18.81 2.72
CA GLN A 256 -1.27 19.01 2.10
C GLN A 256 -0.90 17.93 1.09
N ASP A 257 -1.89 17.15 0.62
CA ASP A 257 -1.73 16.05 -0.35
C ASP A 257 -0.81 14.91 0.15
N MET A 258 -0.66 14.78 1.48
CA MET A 258 0.07 13.65 2.08
C MET A 258 -0.88 12.49 2.37
N PHE A 259 -0.40 11.27 2.14
CA PHE A 259 -1.15 10.06 2.47
C PHE A 259 -1.28 9.90 4.00
N PRO A 260 -2.50 9.66 4.54
CA PRO A 260 -2.74 9.66 5.98
C PRO A 260 -2.37 8.33 6.65
N LEU A 261 -1.13 7.88 6.50
CA LEU A 261 -0.66 6.61 7.05
C LEU A 261 -0.90 6.52 8.57
N LEU A 262 -0.61 7.59 9.30
CA LEU A 262 -0.80 7.67 10.76
C LEU A 262 -2.28 7.64 11.19
N GLY A 263 -3.21 7.93 10.27
CA GLY A 263 -4.65 7.78 10.50
C GLY A 263 -5.19 6.40 10.12
N LEU A 264 -4.40 5.57 9.43
CA LEU A 264 -4.80 4.26 8.89
C LEU A 264 -4.08 3.09 9.53
N VAL A 265 -2.92 3.33 10.14
CA VAL A 265 -2.08 2.31 10.76
C VAL A 265 -1.69 2.77 12.15
N TRP A 266 -2.05 1.95 13.14
CA TRP A 266 -1.54 2.11 14.49
C TRP A 266 -0.13 1.51 14.59
N PHE A 267 0.78 2.21 15.25
CA PHE A 267 2.13 1.76 15.53
C PHE A 267 2.30 1.51 17.02
N GLY A 268 2.00 0.28 17.45
CA GLY A 268 2.06 -0.12 18.84
C GLY A 268 3.50 -0.36 19.31
N ILE A 269 3.73 -0.10 20.60
CA ILE A 269 5.01 -0.38 21.26
C ILE A 269 4.73 -1.16 22.54
N VAL A 270 5.46 -2.26 22.74
CA VAL A 270 5.39 -3.09 23.94
C VAL A 270 6.78 -3.18 24.56
N ARG A 271 6.86 -2.95 25.88
CA ARG A 271 8.11 -3.14 26.63
C ARG A 271 8.06 -4.45 27.40
N SER A 272 9.11 -5.25 27.27
CA SER A 272 9.29 -6.50 28.00
C SER A 272 10.63 -6.48 28.75
N ALA A 273 10.89 -7.52 29.56
CA ALA A 273 12.21 -7.72 30.15
C ALA A 273 13.29 -8.04 29.09
N ASN A 274 12.87 -8.52 27.91
CA ASN A 274 13.75 -8.93 26.84
C ASN A 274 14.06 -7.79 25.86
N GLY A 275 13.28 -6.71 25.83
CA GLY A 275 13.52 -5.57 24.95
C GLY A 275 12.28 -4.74 24.68
N VAL A 276 12.32 -4.01 23.57
CA VAL A 276 11.19 -3.25 23.04
C VAL A 276 10.69 -3.95 21.79
N SER A 277 9.41 -4.29 21.77
CA SER A 277 8.72 -4.78 20.58
C SER A 277 7.86 -3.68 19.98
N ALA A 278 7.64 -3.73 18.67
CA ALA A 278 6.70 -2.86 17.99
C ALA A 278 5.92 -3.64 16.93
N TYR A 279 4.72 -3.16 16.63
CA TYR A 279 3.81 -3.82 15.70
C TYR A 279 2.95 -2.80 14.96
N THR A 280 2.48 -3.17 13.78
CA THR A 280 1.47 -2.41 13.05
C THR A 280 0.08 -3.01 13.26
N CYS A 281 -0.96 -2.18 13.22
CA CYS A 281 -2.34 -2.64 13.07
C CYS A 281 -3.08 -1.74 12.08
N GLY A 282 -3.60 -2.32 11.00
CA GLY A 282 -4.33 -1.61 9.94
C GLY A 282 -3.71 -1.73 8.55
N LEU A 283 -2.50 -2.31 8.43
CA LEU A 283 -1.88 -2.59 7.13
C LEU A 283 -2.71 -3.60 6.32
N LYS A 284 -3.37 -4.54 7.00
CA LYS A 284 -4.26 -5.51 6.34
C LYS A 284 -5.40 -4.83 5.59
N ASN A 285 -5.97 -3.75 6.12
CA ASN A 285 -7.01 -2.99 5.43
C ASN A 285 -6.50 -2.31 4.14
N LEU A 286 -5.18 -2.09 4.04
CA LEU A 286 -4.48 -1.62 2.85
C LEU A 286 -3.96 -2.75 1.94
N GLY A 287 -4.33 -4.01 2.22
CA GLY A 287 -3.88 -5.18 1.45
C GLY A 287 -2.41 -5.55 1.71
N LYS A 288 -1.87 -5.21 2.89
CA LYS A 288 -0.48 -5.49 3.29
C LYS A 288 -0.45 -6.38 4.54
N ASP A 289 0.57 -7.21 4.67
CA ASP A 289 0.77 -7.98 5.90
C ASP A 289 1.12 -7.04 7.06
N GLU A 290 0.65 -7.35 8.28
CA GLU A 290 1.10 -6.63 9.48
C GLU A 290 2.58 -6.93 9.73
N ILE A 291 3.30 -5.95 10.29
CA ILE A 291 4.73 -6.02 10.52
C ILE A 291 4.98 -5.98 12.03
N GLU A 292 5.92 -6.78 12.49
CA GLU A 292 6.39 -6.79 13.88
C GLU A 292 7.92 -6.74 13.96
N VAL A 293 8.41 -6.13 15.02
CA VAL A 293 9.78 -6.29 15.52
C VAL A 293 9.65 -6.76 16.97
N ILE A 294 10.32 -7.87 17.31
CA ILE A 294 10.18 -8.51 18.63
C ILE A 294 11.47 -8.38 19.43
N ASP A 295 11.34 -7.92 20.68
CA ASP A 295 12.41 -7.85 21.68
C ASP A 295 13.70 -7.15 21.19
N SER A 296 13.55 -6.09 20.39
CA SER A 296 14.67 -5.27 19.92
C SER A 296 15.37 -4.55 21.07
N LYS A 297 16.66 -4.26 20.89
CA LYS A 297 17.48 -3.50 21.85
C LYS A 297 17.44 -2.00 21.60
N GLU A 298 16.78 -1.57 20.54
CA GLU A 298 16.62 -0.16 20.19
C GLU A 298 15.73 0.59 21.19
N VAL A 299 15.91 1.90 21.22
CA VAL A 299 15.02 2.76 22.01
C VAL A 299 13.65 2.89 21.34
N PRO A 300 12.55 3.04 22.10
CA PRO A 300 11.20 3.04 21.52
C PRO A 300 10.95 4.06 20.41
N SER A 301 11.54 5.25 20.49
CA SER A 301 11.36 6.29 19.48
C SER A 301 12.01 5.90 18.14
N GLU A 302 13.21 5.31 18.18
CA GLU A 302 13.92 4.82 17.00
C GLU A 302 13.16 3.65 16.39
N LEU A 303 12.70 2.71 17.23
CA LEU A 303 11.91 1.58 16.76
C LEU A 303 10.57 2.03 16.15
N HIS A 304 9.87 2.96 16.78
CA HIS A 304 8.63 3.51 16.25
C HIS A 304 8.85 4.21 14.90
N ASN A 305 9.92 5.01 14.79
CA ASN A 305 10.30 5.64 13.53
C ASN A 305 10.64 4.60 12.44
N PHE A 306 11.39 3.55 12.80
CA PHE A 306 11.67 2.42 11.92
C PHE A 306 10.38 1.81 11.37
N MET A 307 9.43 1.47 12.25
CA MET A 307 8.15 0.88 11.84
C MET A 307 7.35 1.80 10.91
N MET A 308 7.29 3.09 11.21
CA MET A 308 6.61 4.08 10.36
C MET A 308 7.24 4.17 8.97
N CYS A 309 8.57 4.23 8.88
CA CYS A 309 9.24 4.32 7.59
C CYS A 309 9.05 3.06 6.73
N ILE A 310 9.13 1.87 7.35
CA ILE A 310 8.94 0.60 6.64
C ILE A 310 7.49 0.48 6.15
N ALA A 311 6.50 0.75 7.02
CA ALA A 311 5.09 0.74 6.62
C ALA A 311 4.81 1.77 5.51
N GLY A 312 5.39 2.97 5.63
CA GLY A 312 5.32 4.02 4.60
C GLY A 312 5.88 3.54 3.27
N TYR A 313 7.09 2.95 3.26
CA TYR A 313 7.68 2.37 2.05
C TYR A 313 6.78 1.30 1.42
N VAL A 314 6.27 0.36 2.22
CA VAL A 314 5.40 -0.73 1.76
C VAL A 314 4.12 -0.20 1.11
N VAL A 315 3.52 0.83 1.69
CA VAL A 315 2.25 1.42 1.20
C VAL A 315 2.48 2.39 0.02
N ASP A 316 3.53 3.20 0.06
CA ASP A 316 3.80 4.20 -0.98
C ASP A 316 4.34 3.58 -2.26
N GLN A 317 5.25 2.60 -2.12
CA GLN A 317 5.84 1.90 -3.27
C GLN A 317 5.02 0.66 -3.68
N ASP A 318 3.89 0.41 -3.03
CA ASP A 318 3.03 -0.74 -3.26
C ASP A 318 3.81 -2.08 -3.28
N VAL A 319 4.75 -2.20 -2.33
CA VAL A 319 5.63 -3.37 -2.21
C VAL A 319 4.89 -4.50 -1.49
N ILE A 320 5.21 -5.72 -1.89
CA ILE A 320 4.86 -6.93 -1.13
C ILE A 320 6.18 -7.50 -0.61
N LEU A 321 6.24 -7.67 0.72
CA LEU A 321 7.36 -8.31 1.40
C LEU A 321 7.06 -9.79 1.62
N HIS A 322 8.07 -10.63 1.39
CA HIS A 322 7.95 -12.08 1.51
C HIS A 322 8.85 -12.65 2.63
N ASP A 323 8.49 -13.85 3.08
CA ASP A 323 9.35 -14.62 3.99
C ASP A 323 10.74 -14.88 3.36
N GLY A 324 11.80 -14.72 4.15
CA GLY A 324 13.17 -14.94 3.72
C GLY A 324 13.81 -13.77 2.96
N GLU A 325 13.03 -12.74 2.58
CA GLU A 325 13.58 -11.50 2.04
C GLU A 325 14.32 -10.68 3.11
N THR A 326 14.95 -9.60 2.67
CA THR A 326 15.61 -8.65 3.56
C THR A 326 15.16 -7.23 3.26
N ILE A 327 15.06 -6.42 4.31
CA ILE A 327 14.77 -4.99 4.21
C ILE A 327 15.81 -4.17 4.98
N GLY A 328 16.02 -2.92 4.59
CA GLY A 328 16.96 -2.04 5.24
C GLY A 328 16.78 -0.59 4.79
N PHE A 329 17.22 0.34 5.62
CA PHE A 329 17.22 1.77 5.30
C PHE A 329 18.28 2.15 4.26
N THR A 330 19.35 1.36 4.20
CA THR A 330 20.48 1.61 3.29
C THR A 330 20.70 0.42 2.38
N ASN A 331 21.48 0.64 1.31
CA ASN A 331 21.84 -0.40 0.37
C ASN A 331 22.73 -1.49 0.98
N GLU A 332 23.24 -1.32 2.20
CA GLU A 332 24.09 -2.27 2.91
C GLU A 332 23.32 -3.03 4.00
N GLN A 333 22.28 -2.43 4.58
CA GLN A 333 21.50 -3.06 5.64
C GLN A 333 20.63 -4.20 5.06
N ARG A 334 20.65 -5.35 5.72
CA ARG A 334 19.92 -6.56 5.31
C ARG A 334 19.25 -7.20 6.53
N LEU A 335 18.16 -6.61 7.00
CA LEU A 335 17.35 -7.15 8.09
C LEU A 335 16.47 -8.25 7.53
N LYS A 336 16.61 -9.47 8.06
CA LYS A 336 15.84 -10.62 7.58
C LYS A 336 14.36 -10.47 7.96
N ILE A 337 13.49 -10.85 7.03
CA ILE A 337 12.05 -10.95 7.22
C ILE A 337 11.67 -12.41 7.46
N VAL A 338 10.85 -12.66 8.48
CA VAL A 338 10.31 -13.98 8.80
C VAL A 338 8.79 -13.91 8.93
N LYS A 339 8.05 -14.64 8.09
CA LYS A 339 6.60 -14.76 8.22
C LYS A 339 6.24 -15.83 9.24
N SER A 340 5.40 -15.48 10.21
CA SER A 340 4.95 -16.40 11.26
C SER A 340 3.71 -15.87 11.97
N ALA A 341 3.08 -16.68 12.84
CA ALA A 341 1.97 -16.23 13.69
C ALA A 341 2.34 -14.97 14.48
N GLY A 342 1.44 -14.00 14.51
CA GLY A 342 1.63 -12.72 15.19
C GLY A 342 1.81 -12.90 16.70
N VAL A 343 2.63 -12.05 17.29
CA VAL A 343 2.85 -12.04 18.75
C VAL A 343 1.93 -11.02 19.41
N ASN A 344 1.83 -9.82 18.84
CA ASN A 344 1.01 -8.71 19.34
C ASN A 344 -0.20 -8.41 18.46
N VAL A 345 -0.34 -9.12 17.33
CA VAL A 345 -1.41 -8.93 16.34
C VAL A 345 -2.06 -10.26 15.98
N ALA A 346 -3.34 -10.24 15.65
CA ALA A 346 -4.06 -11.44 15.25
C ALA A 346 -3.64 -11.94 13.85
N GLY A 347 -3.60 -13.27 13.69
CA GLY A 347 -3.24 -13.92 12.42
C GLY A 347 -1.72 -13.99 12.20
N GLU A 348 -1.27 -14.00 10.95
CA GLU A 348 0.16 -13.95 10.60
C GLU A 348 0.67 -12.51 10.51
N SER A 349 1.98 -12.36 10.72
CA SER A 349 2.74 -11.11 10.58
C SER A 349 4.13 -11.38 9.96
N LEU A 350 4.71 -10.33 9.38
CA LEU A 350 6.11 -10.29 8.95
C LEU A 350 6.98 -9.75 10.06
N LYS A 351 7.87 -10.59 10.59
CA LYS A 351 8.82 -10.20 11.64
C LYS A 351 10.11 -9.73 11.02
N ILE A 352 10.47 -8.47 11.26
CA ILE A 352 11.77 -7.94 10.88
C ILE A 352 12.73 -8.14 12.05
N LEU A 353 13.85 -8.81 11.77
CA LEU A 353 14.89 -9.04 12.77
C LEU A 353 15.77 -7.78 12.88
N TYR A 354 15.36 -6.85 13.76
CA TYR A 354 15.96 -5.53 13.94
C TYR A 354 16.71 -5.36 15.26
#